data_AF-A0A4R2PG07-F1
#
_entry.id   AF-A0A4R2PG07-F1
#
_cell.length_a   1.000
_cell.length_b   1.000
_cell.length_c   1.000
_cell.angle_alpha   90.00
_cell.angle_beta   90.00
_cell.angle_gamma   90.00
#
_symmetry.space_group_name_H-M   'P 1'
#
loop_
_entity.id
_entity.type
_entity.pdbx_description
1 polymer ?
#
loop_
_entity_poly.entity_id
_entity_poly.type
_entity_poly.pdbx_seq_one_letter_code
_entity_poly.pdbx_strand_id
1 'polypeptide(L)'
;MYAIVFDLDATILERRYPSPSLRDAYREVSDILRHHGFAQRDGTHLYVTESGTAVDCVLAVQEIGRSCAWFAPCVLDLRMLRFDEETDLSCALP
;
A
#
# COMPACT_ATOMS: atom_id res chain seq x y z
N MET A 1 -9.46 -0.82 -12.58
CA MET A 1 -8.28 -1.06 -11.73
C MET A 1 -8.20 0.04 -10.67
N TYR A 2 -7.85 -0.34 -9.44
CA TYR A 2 -7.58 0.60 -8.36
C TYR A 2 -6.20 0.35 -7.77
N ALA A 3 -5.62 1.36 -7.11
CA ALA A 3 -4.43 1.18 -6.30
C ALA A 3 -4.53 1.86 -4.94
N ILE A 4 -3.78 1.32 -4.00
CA ILE A 4 -3.45 1.95 -2.73
C ILE A 4 -1.99 2.38 -2.79
N VAL A 5 -1.73 3.61 -2.37
CA VAL A 5 -0.39 4.12 -2.11
C VAL A 5 -0.35 4.68 -0.70
N PHE A 6 0.75 4.45 0.01
CA PHE A 6 0.94 4.98 1.34
C PHE A 6 2.41 5.29 1.61
N ASP A 7 2.62 6.25 2.51
CA ASP A 7 3.93 6.61 3.04
C ASP A 7 3.86 6.73 4.57
N LEU A 8 4.94 6.36 5.24
CA LEU A 8 5.03 6.29 6.70
C LEU A 8 6.16 7.18 7.24
N ASP A 9 5.89 7.86 8.35
CA ASP A 9 6.89 8.60 9.11
C ASP A 9 7.84 7.61 9.80
N ALA A 10 9.07 7.50 9.30
CA ALA A 10 10.08 6.61 9.86
C ALA A 10 10.40 6.91 11.33
N THR A 11 10.36 8.18 11.75
CA THR A 11 10.67 8.59 13.13
C THR A 11 9.60 8.13 14.11
N ILE A 12 8.32 8.20 13.70
CA ILE A 12 7.22 7.68 14.52
C ILE A 12 7.22 6.15 14.48
N LEU A 13 7.48 5.56 13.31
CA LEU A 13 7.49 4.12 13.10
C LEU A 13 8.54 3.43 13.97
N GLU A 14 9.76 3.95 14.05
CA GLU A 14 10.83 3.45 14.94
C GLU A 14 10.42 3.39 16.42
N ARG A 15 9.50 4.27 16.86
CA ARG A 15 9.04 4.33 18.25
C ARG A 15 7.81 3.47 18.53
N ARG A 16 7.03 3.16 17.51
CA ARG A 16 5.71 2.52 17.62
C ARG A 16 5.71 1.08 17.14
N TYR A 17 6.62 0.72 16.23
CA TYR A 17 6.71 -0.62 15.69
C TYR A 17 7.47 -1.55 16.66
N PRO A 18 6.97 -2.76 16.94
CA PRO A 18 7.58 -3.67 17.92
C PRO A 18 8.99 -4.19 17.55
N SER A 19 9.34 -4.16 16.26
CA SER A 19 10.61 -4.67 15.73
C SER A 19 11.50 -3.50 15.27
N PRO A 20 12.84 -3.59 15.39
CA PRO A 20 13.75 -2.56 14.89
C PRO A 20 13.79 -2.47 13.36
N SER A 21 13.21 -3.44 12.64
CA SER A 21 13.23 -3.47 11.18
C SER A 21 12.02 -2.74 10.58
N LEU A 22 12.24 -1.53 10.06
CA LEU A 22 11.19 -0.81 9.30
C LEU A 22 10.71 -1.62 8.09
N ARG A 23 11.61 -2.42 7.49
CA ARG A 23 11.25 -3.32 6.39
C ARG A 23 10.18 -4.34 6.79
N ASP A 24 10.21 -4.82 8.03
CA ASP A 24 9.22 -5.78 8.50
C ASP A 24 7.82 -5.13 8.62
N ALA A 25 7.76 -3.85 9.01
CA ALA A 25 6.52 -3.08 9.06
C ALA A 25 5.88 -2.96 7.67
N TYR A 26 6.67 -2.58 6.66
CA TYR A 26 6.20 -2.53 5.27
C TYR A 26 5.78 -3.91 4.76
N ARG A 27 6.51 -4.98 5.11
CA ARG A 27 6.15 -6.35 4.73
C ARG A 27 4.80 -6.78 5.33
N GLU A 28 4.55 -6.48 6.60
CA GLU A 28 3.29 -6.80 7.27
C GLU A 28 2.08 -6.16 6.57
N VAL A 29 2.19 -4.87 6.22
CA VAL A 29 1.16 -4.17 5.43
C VAL A 29 1.04 -4.76 4.02
N SER A 30 2.17 -5.08 3.38
CA SER A 30 2.23 -5.71 2.05
C SER A 30 1.51 -7.05 2.03
N ASP A 31 1.67 -7.86 3.06
CA ASP A 31 1.06 -9.20 3.16
C ASP A 31 -0.45 -9.11 3.35
N ILE A 32 -0.95 -8.14 4.14
CA ILE A 32 -2.39 -7.85 4.24
C ILE A 32 -2.94 -7.42 2.88
N LEU A 33 -2.27 -6.49 2.19
CA LEU A 33 -2.71 -6.04 0.86
C LEU A 33 -2.74 -7.19 -0.15
N ARG A 34 -1.73 -8.07 -0.14
CA ARG A 34 -1.70 -9.30 -0.96
C ARG A 34 -2.86 -10.24 -0.65
N HIS A 35 -3.21 -10.41 0.63
CA HIS A 35 -4.36 -11.22 1.02
C HIS A 35 -5.68 -10.67 0.46
N HIS A 36 -5.79 -9.34 0.36
CA HIS A 36 -6.92 -8.65 -0.27
C HIS A 36 -6.85 -8.61 -1.82
N GLY A 37 -5.91 -9.32 -2.44
CA GLY A 37 -5.81 -9.41 -3.90
C GLY A 37 -5.11 -8.21 -4.55
N PHE A 38 -4.32 -7.44 -3.80
CA PHE A 38 -3.45 -6.41 -4.35
C PHE A 38 -2.04 -6.96 -4.61
N ALA A 39 -1.43 -6.55 -5.71
CA ALA A 39 -0.02 -6.82 -6.00
C ALA A 39 0.77 -5.52 -5.99
N GLN A 40 1.96 -5.54 -5.40
CA GLN A 40 2.87 -4.41 -5.54
C GLN A 40 3.36 -4.35 -6.99
N ARG A 41 3.23 -3.20 -7.63
CA ARG A 41 3.77 -2.98 -8.97
C ARG A 41 5.28 -2.78 -8.87
N ASP A 42 6.02 -3.61 -9.59
CA ASP A 42 7.48 -3.64 -9.56
C ASP A 42 8.09 -2.24 -9.75
N GLY A 43 9.07 -1.92 -8.90
CA GLY A 43 9.75 -0.62 -8.93
C GLY A 43 8.91 0.57 -8.46
N THR A 44 7.71 0.34 -7.93
CA THR A 44 6.82 1.41 -7.44
C THR A 44 6.31 1.15 -6.01
N HIS A 45 5.75 2.19 -5.41
CA HIS A 45 5.04 2.11 -4.11
C HIS A 45 3.54 1.79 -4.27
N LEU A 46 3.08 1.46 -5.48
CA LEU A 46 1.68 1.20 -5.77
C LEU A 46 1.32 -0.26 -5.50
N TYR A 47 0.24 -0.46 -4.78
CA TYR A 47 -0.42 -1.75 -4.63
C TYR A 47 -1.67 -1.74 -5.49
N VAL A 48 -1.69 -2.54 -6.55
CA VAL A 48 -2.70 -2.51 -7.61
C VAL A 48 -3.62 -3.72 -7.50
N THR A 49 -4.91 -3.51 -7.73
CA THR A 49 -5.88 -4.58 -7.97
C THR A 49 -6.55 -4.38 -9.34
N GLU A 50 -6.45 -5.42 -10.18
CA GLU A 50 -6.99 -5.43 -11.54
C GLU A 50 -8.52 -5.45 -11.54
N SER A 51 -9.09 -6.36 -10.74
CA SER A 51 -10.53 -6.64 -10.67
C SER A 51 -11.23 -6.08 -9.44
N GLY A 52 -10.49 -5.51 -8.49
CA GLY A 52 -11.04 -4.94 -7.27
C GLY A 52 -11.83 -3.65 -7.50
N THR A 53 -12.62 -3.30 -6.49
CA THR A 53 -13.47 -2.12 -6.43
C THR A 53 -12.93 -1.12 -5.40
N ALA A 54 -13.49 0.09 -5.38
CA ALA A 54 -13.19 1.06 -4.33
C ALA A 54 -13.51 0.53 -2.92
N VAL A 55 -14.52 -0.34 -2.79
CA VAL A 55 -14.88 -0.96 -1.50
C VAL A 55 -13.78 -1.90 -1.05
N ASP A 56 -13.18 -2.68 -1.95
CA ASP A 56 -12.07 -3.58 -1.62
C ASP A 56 -10.86 -2.81 -1.10
N CYS A 57 -10.58 -1.62 -1.65
CA CYS A 57 -9.55 -0.73 -1.11
C CYS A 57 -9.84 -0.30 0.33
N VAL A 58 -11.09 0.11 0.62
CA VAL A 58 -11.50 0.52 1.96
C VAL A 58 -11.39 -0.64 2.94
N LEU A 59 -11.84 -1.85 2.56
CA LEU A 59 -11.77 -3.04 3.40
C LEU A 59 -10.33 -3.44 3.71
N ALA A 60 -9.42 -3.37 2.74
CA ALA A 60 -8.01 -3.66 2.94
C ALA A 60 -7.36 -2.67 3.92
N VAL A 61 -7.63 -1.37 3.77
CA VAL A 61 -7.14 -0.33 4.71
C VAL A 61 -7.72 -0.50 6.10
N GLN A 62 -9.01 -0.84 6.23
CA GLN A 62 -9.63 -1.14 7.52
C GLN A 62 -8.99 -2.35 8.20
N GLU A 63 -8.66 -3.40 7.43
CA GLU A 63 -7.93 -4.56 7.96
C GLU A 63 -6.54 -4.18 8.46
N ILE A 64 -5.78 -3.38 7.70
CA ILE A 64 -4.49 -2.84 8.15
C ILE A 64 -4.66 -2.07 9.47
N GLY A 65 -5.67 -1.19 9.57
CA GLY A 65 -5.90 -0.42 10.80
C GLY A 65 -6.26 -1.26 12.02
N ARG A 66 -6.92 -2.42 11.83
CA ARG A 66 -7.28 -3.36 12.91
C ARG A 66 -6.10 -4.25 13.31
N SER A 67 -5.35 -4.76 12.34
CA SER A 67 -4.27 -5.72 12.54
C SER A 67 -2.95 -5.03 12.92
N CYS A 68 -2.74 -3.80 12.46
CA CYS A 68 -1.52 -3.02 12.71
C CYS A 68 -1.84 -1.75 13.50
N ALA A 69 -1.96 -1.85 14.83
CA ALA A 69 -2.25 -0.69 15.69
C ALA A 69 -1.21 0.46 15.58
N TRP A 70 0.01 0.14 15.14
CA TRP A 70 1.08 1.09 14.88
C TRP A 70 0.91 1.87 13.57
N PHE A 71 0.08 1.39 12.63
CA PHE A 71 0.01 1.94 11.27
C PHE A 71 -0.55 3.36 11.26
N ALA A 72 -1.77 3.55 11.77
CA ALA A 72 -2.48 4.84 11.76
C ALA A 72 -1.65 6.03 12.29
N PRO A 73 -0.95 5.96 13.45
CA PRO A 73 -0.15 7.08 13.92
C PRO A 73 1.11 7.34 13.09
N CYS A 74 1.54 6.40 12.23
CA CYS A 74 2.72 6.54 11.38
C CYS A 74 2.39 7.02 9.96
N VAL A 75 1.12 7.10 9.54
CA VAL A 75 0.76 7.48 8.17
C VAL A 75 1.06 8.95 7.90
N LEU A 76 1.90 9.22 6.89
CA LEU A 76 2.10 10.55 6.32
C LEU A 76 1.15 10.81 5.16
N ASP A 77 0.98 9.80 4.30
CA ASP A 77 0.11 9.85 3.13
C ASP A 77 -0.54 8.49 2.93
N LEU A 78 -1.83 8.47 2.56
CA LEU A 78 -2.57 7.26 2.23
C LEU A 78 -3.66 7.62 1.23
N ARG A 79 -3.58 7.09 0.00
CA ARG A 79 -4.52 7.43 -1.07
C ARG A 79 -5.00 6.19 -1.79
N MET A 80 -6.25 6.28 -2.23
CA MET A 80 -6.82 5.40 -3.24
C MET A 80 -6.73 6.09 -4.60
N LEU A 81 -6.19 5.39 -5.60
CA LEU A 81 -6.14 5.83 -6.98
C LEU A 81 -7.06 4.94 -7.83
N ARG A 82 -7.71 5.53 -8.83
CA ARG A 82 -8.44 4.79 -9.86
C ARG A 82 -7.73 5.00 -11.19
N PHE A 83 -7.47 3.90 -11.89
CA PHE A 83 -6.97 3.97 -13.26
C PHE A 83 -8.15 3.80 -14.22
N ASP A 84 -8.29 4.78 -15.10
CA ASP A 84 -9.24 4.68 -16.22
C ASP A 84 -8.55 4.04 -17.45
N GLU A 85 -7.24 4.21 -17.60
CA GLU A 85 -6.41 3.59 -18.65
C GLU A 85 -4.98 3.34 -18.14
N GLU A 86 -4.34 2.28 -18.62
CA GLU A 86 -2.92 1.98 -18.40
C GLU A 86 -2.23 1.63 -19.72
N THR A 87 -1.24 2.42 -20.11
CA THR A 87 -0.52 2.27 -21.37
C THR A 87 0.99 2.35 -21.15
N ASP A 88 1.73 1.35 -21.62
CA ASP A 88 3.21 1.37 -21.60
C ASP A 88 3.74 2.25 -22.73
N LEU A 89 4.47 3.31 -22.35
CA LEU A 89 5.07 4.28 -23.28
C LEU A 89 6.55 3.99 -23.56
N SER A 90 7.09 2.88 -23.06
CA SER A 90 8.48 2.46 -23.31
C SER A 90 8.79 2.36 -24.80
N CYS A 91 7.81 1.99 -25.62
CA CYS A 91 7.91 1.90 -27.07
C CYS A 91 8.11 3.26 -27.78
N ALA A 92 7.90 4.38 -27.10
CA ALA A 92 8.08 5.74 -27.64
C ALA A 92 9.45 6.35 -27.32
N LEU A 93 10.30 5.65 -26.57
CA LEU A 93 11.65 6.11 -26.22
C LEU A 93 12.62 5.90 -27.42
N PRO A 94 13.55 6.85 -27.67
CA PRO A 94 14.50 6.78 -28.78
C PRO A 94 15.60 5.71 -28.61
#